data_AF-W5USB6-F1
#
_entry.id   AF-W5USB6-F1
#
_cell.length_a   1.000
_cell.length_b   1.000
_cell.length_c   1.000
_cell.angle_alpha   90.00
_cell.angle_beta   90.00
_cell.angle_gamma   90.00
#
_symmetry.space_group_name_H-M   'P 1'
#
loop_
_entity.id
_entity.type
_entity.pdbx_description
1 polymer ?
#
loop_
_entity_poly.entity_id
_entity_poly.type
_entity_poly.pdbx_seq_one_letter_code
_entity_poly.pdbx_strand_id
1 'polypeptide(L)'
;MSKIIDVDIEITSGSNIKYEFDSKTGKLVVDRILRDGFVYPANYGQIPNTIDWDGDGLDVLVFSQEKFLPGVQLRGRVVGAMQMIDSGETDTKLIAVHHDDYRLDNIESLADLPKEWLDSIDYFFSNYKNWKKPGITKVLGFQNQEWASKELEECKELFEKYSNLDKDDFIAKMKLKHPEKYV
;
A
#
# COMPACT_ATOMS: atom_id res chain seq x y z
N MET A 1 0.13 -3.65 -21.31
CA MET A 1 -1.08 -4.23 -20.69
C MET A 1 -0.97 -4.02 -19.20
N SER A 2 -2.03 -3.54 -18.56
CA SER A 2 -2.09 -3.34 -17.12
C SER A 2 -1.93 -4.67 -16.38
N LYS A 3 -1.16 -4.69 -15.31
CA LYS A 3 -0.87 -5.89 -14.53
C LYS A 3 -2.01 -6.22 -13.59
N ILE A 4 -2.45 -7.47 -13.58
CA ILE A 4 -3.46 -7.98 -12.64
C ILE A 4 -2.72 -8.61 -11.46
N ILE A 5 -3.14 -8.27 -10.25
CA ILE A 5 -2.57 -8.73 -8.98
C ILE A 5 -3.68 -9.25 -8.07
N ASP A 6 -3.36 -10.19 -7.20
CA ASP A 6 -4.21 -10.51 -6.05
C ASP A 6 -3.94 -9.50 -4.94
N VAL A 7 -4.99 -9.06 -4.25
CA VAL A 7 -4.92 -8.08 -3.16
C VAL A 7 -5.70 -8.64 -1.97
N ASP A 8 -4.99 -8.85 -0.86
CA ASP A 8 -5.58 -9.26 0.42
C ASP A 8 -6.03 -8.00 1.15
N ILE A 9 -7.35 -7.80 1.24
CA ILE A 9 -7.94 -6.59 1.83
C ILE A 9 -7.82 -6.65 3.34
N GLU A 10 -7.21 -5.62 3.93
CA GLU A 10 -7.07 -5.48 5.37
C GLU A 10 -8.03 -4.43 5.91
N ILE A 11 -8.27 -3.35 5.16
CA ILE A 11 -9.01 -2.19 5.67
C ILE A 11 -10.02 -1.72 4.64
N THR A 12 -11.29 -1.72 5.03
CA THR A 12 -12.38 -1.18 4.23
C THR A 12 -12.31 0.35 4.14
N SER A 13 -12.62 0.91 2.97
CA SER A 13 -12.74 2.36 2.81
C SER A 13 -13.72 2.98 3.82
N GLY A 14 -13.30 4.07 4.45
CA GLY A 14 -14.02 4.80 5.49
C GLY A 14 -13.84 4.23 6.91
N SER A 15 -13.07 3.15 7.09
CA SER A 15 -12.73 2.65 8.43
C SER A 15 -11.71 3.57 9.13
N ASN A 16 -11.88 3.77 10.44
CA ASN A 16 -10.84 4.36 11.30
C ASN A 16 -10.04 3.29 12.07
N ILE A 17 -10.23 2.01 11.77
CA ILE A 17 -9.51 0.90 12.38
C ILE A 17 -8.43 0.45 11.39
N LYS A 18 -7.16 0.52 11.82
CA LYS A 18 -6.07 -0.12 11.09
C LYS A 18 -5.97 -1.57 11.52
N TYR A 19 -6.47 -2.44 10.65
CA TYR A 19 -6.16 -3.85 10.68
C TYR A 19 -4.83 -4.11 10.00
N GLU A 20 -4.21 -5.25 10.31
CA GLU A 20 -2.96 -5.70 9.72
C GLU A 20 -2.92 -7.23 9.76
N PHE A 21 -2.48 -7.86 8.67
CA PHE A 21 -2.31 -9.30 8.64
C PHE A 21 -1.00 -9.70 9.33
N ASP A 22 -1.12 -10.43 10.44
CA ASP A 22 0.02 -11.02 11.12
C ASP A 22 0.37 -12.37 10.47
N SER A 23 1.43 -12.37 9.67
CA SER A 23 1.93 -13.55 8.95
C SER A 23 2.37 -14.69 9.88
N LYS A 24 2.75 -14.40 11.13
CA LYS A 24 3.18 -15.42 12.10
C LYS A 24 1.99 -16.18 12.67
N THR A 25 0.87 -15.51 12.90
CA THR A 25 -0.34 -16.13 13.47
C THR A 25 -1.39 -16.48 12.42
N GLY A 26 -1.25 -15.96 11.19
CA GLY A 26 -2.25 -16.09 10.13
C GLY A 26 -3.55 -15.37 10.43
N LYS A 27 -3.51 -14.36 11.31
CA LYS A 27 -4.70 -13.63 11.77
C LYS A 27 -4.65 -12.19 11.30
N LEU A 28 -5.82 -11.67 10.96
CA LEU A 28 -6.00 -10.24 10.87
C LEU A 28 -6.15 -9.67 12.29
N VAL A 29 -5.22 -8.80 12.68
CA VAL A 29 -5.18 -8.18 14.01
C VAL A 29 -5.51 -6.70 13.92
N VAL A 30 -5.98 -6.13 15.03
CA VAL A 30 -6.13 -4.66 15.15
C VAL A 30 -4.79 -4.11 15.60
N ASP A 31 -4.09 -3.41 14.71
CA ASP A 31 -2.87 -2.66 15.07
C ASP A 31 -3.26 -1.43 15.91
N ARG A 32 -4.16 -0.59 15.38
CA ARG A 32 -4.58 0.64 16.09
C ARG A 32 -5.88 1.24 15.60
N ILE A 33 -6.45 2.11 16.42
CA ILE A 33 -7.52 3.05 16.04
C ILE A 33 -6.88 4.37 15.61
N LEU A 34 -7.28 4.91 14.46
CA LEU A 34 -6.81 6.19 13.95
C LEU A 34 -7.32 7.35 14.83
N ARG A 35 -6.51 8.42 14.90
CA ARG A 35 -6.82 9.64 15.66
C ARG A 35 -7.34 10.75 14.75
N ASP A 36 -7.76 11.85 15.36
CA ASP A 36 -8.09 13.12 14.68
C ASP A 36 -9.16 13.01 13.58
N GLY A 37 -10.06 12.02 13.71
CA GLY A 37 -11.14 11.80 12.75
C GLY A 37 -10.70 11.22 11.41
N PHE A 38 -9.45 10.79 11.27
CA PHE A 38 -8.97 10.16 10.05
C PHE A 38 -9.67 8.81 9.81
N VAL A 39 -10.02 8.59 8.55
CA VAL A 39 -10.55 7.33 8.01
C VAL A 39 -9.81 7.00 6.73
N TYR A 40 -9.63 5.72 6.43
CA TYR A 40 -8.96 5.30 5.20
C TYR A 40 -9.76 5.74 3.96
N PRO A 41 -9.16 6.50 3.02
CA PRO A 41 -9.87 7.04 1.84
C PRO A 41 -10.12 5.99 0.74
N ALA A 42 -9.51 4.80 0.85
CA ALA A 42 -9.60 3.71 -0.11
C ALA A 42 -9.74 2.38 0.61
N ASN A 43 -10.17 1.34 -0.10
CA ASN A 43 -9.94 -0.01 0.38
C ASN A 43 -8.42 -0.24 0.33
N TYR A 44 -7.87 -0.79 1.40
CA TYR A 44 -6.43 -0.94 1.58
C TYR A 44 -6.11 -2.39 1.93
N GLY A 45 -5.01 -2.87 1.40
CA GLY A 45 -4.53 -4.22 1.62
C GLY A 45 -3.11 -4.38 1.11
N GLN A 46 -2.67 -5.61 0.99
CA GLN A 46 -1.33 -5.96 0.53
C GLN A 46 -1.35 -6.98 -0.61
N ILE A 47 -0.22 -7.13 -1.28
CA ILE A 47 -0.01 -8.19 -2.28
C ILE A 47 0.66 -9.39 -1.60
N PRO A 48 0.04 -10.58 -1.62
CA PRO A 48 0.66 -11.76 -1.05
C PRO A 48 1.96 -12.11 -1.77
N ASN A 49 2.92 -12.69 -1.02
CA ASN A 49 4.24 -13.08 -1.51
C ASN A 49 5.09 -11.90 -2.05
N THR A 50 5.02 -10.76 -1.37
CA THR A 50 5.87 -9.59 -1.61
C THR A 50 6.45 -9.08 -0.30
N ILE A 51 7.59 -8.39 -0.36
CA ILE A 51 8.16 -7.60 0.75
C ILE A 51 8.55 -6.23 0.19
N ASP A 52 8.05 -5.16 0.79
CA ASP A 52 8.47 -3.79 0.53
C ASP A 52 9.62 -3.38 1.47
N TRP A 53 10.19 -2.20 1.25
CA TRP A 53 11.40 -1.72 1.92
C TRP A 53 11.21 -1.44 3.41
N ASP A 54 9.97 -1.28 3.88
CA ASP A 54 9.62 -1.22 5.30
C ASP A 54 9.49 -2.61 5.95
N GLY A 55 9.66 -3.69 5.17
CA GLY A 55 9.63 -5.07 5.63
C GLY A 55 8.24 -5.70 5.73
N ASP A 56 7.18 -5.00 5.33
CA ASP A 56 5.82 -5.54 5.21
C ASP A 56 5.52 -5.99 3.77
N GLY A 57 4.34 -6.54 3.53
CA GLY A 57 3.88 -6.82 2.17
C GLY A 57 3.66 -5.54 1.38
N LEU A 58 3.85 -5.56 0.05
CA LEU A 58 3.66 -4.39 -0.79
C LEU A 58 2.19 -3.94 -0.75
N ASP A 59 1.99 -2.70 -0.33
CA ASP A 59 0.67 -2.14 -0.11
C ASP A 59 -0.08 -1.81 -1.39
N VAL A 60 -1.42 -1.85 -1.31
CA VAL A 60 -2.32 -1.51 -2.41
C VAL A 60 -3.49 -0.68 -1.92
N LEU A 61 -3.74 0.42 -2.63
CA LEU A 61 -4.95 1.23 -2.55
C LEU A 61 -5.88 0.84 -3.71
N VAL A 62 -7.02 0.27 -3.37
CA VAL A 62 -8.03 -0.14 -4.36
C VAL A 62 -9.11 0.94 -4.48
N PHE A 63 -9.13 1.63 -5.61
CA PHE A 63 -10.20 2.54 -5.98
C PHE A 63 -11.44 1.72 -6.41
N SER A 64 -12.53 1.91 -5.68
CA SER A 64 -13.84 1.31 -5.97
C SER A 64 -14.94 2.09 -5.25
N GLN A 65 -16.15 2.06 -5.80
CA GLN A 65 -17.35 2.52 -5.08
C GLN A 65 -17.82 1.51 -4.03
N GLU A 66 -17.40 0.24 -4.18
CA GLU A 66 -17.74 -0.83 -3.24
C GLU A 66 -16.80 -0.86 -2.05
N LYS A 67 -17.32 -1.41 -0.95
CA LYS A 67 -16.59 -1.66 0.29
C LYS A 67 -16.35 -3.15 0.43
N PHE A 68 -15.08 -3.54 0.53
CA PHE A 68 -14.70 -4.93 0.71
C PHE A 68 -14.44 -5.22 2.19
N LEU A 69 -14.85 -6.40 2.64
CA LEU A 69 -14.65 -6.82 4.03
C LEU A 69 -13.17 -7.14 4.29
N PRO A 70 -12.64 -6.85 5.48
CA PRO A 70 -11.30 -7.30 5.86
C PRO A 70 -11.16 -8.82 5.81
N GLY A 71 -10.02 -9.31 5.34
CA GLY A 71 -9.70 -10.73 5.19
C GLY A 71 -10.20 -11.39 3.90
N VAL A 72 -10.77 -10.63 2.97
CA VAL A 72 -11.10 -11.15 1.62
C VAL A 72 -9.97 -10.85 0.64
N GLN A 73 -9.85 -11.68 -0.39
CA GLN A 73 -8.94 -11.45 -1.51
C GLN A 73 -9.73 -11.01 -2.74
N LEU A 74 -9.19 -10.06 -3.50
CA LEU A 74 -9.74 -9.63 -4.79
C LEU A 74 -8.66 -9.51 -5.86
N ARG A 75 -9.06 -9.43 -7.13
CA ARG A 75 -8.14 -9.16 -8.24
C ARG A 75 -8.14 -7.68 -8.59
N GLY A 76 -6.99 -7.03 -8.46
CA GLY A 76 -6.77 -5.63 -8.79
C GLY A 76 -6.02 -5.46 -10.10
N ARG A 77 -6.40 -4.47 -10.90
CA ARG A 77 -5.67 -4.01 -12.09
C ARG A 77 -4.87 -2.76 -11.71
N VAL A 78 -3.55 -2.84 -11.78
CA VAL A 78 -2.65 -1.74 -11.40
C VAL A 78 -2.76 -0.58 -12.39
N VAL A 79 -2.96 0.63 -11.89
CA VAL A 79 -3.08 1.88 -12.66
C VAL A 79 -1.99 2.91 -12.33
N GLY A 80 -1.22 2.68 -11.26
CA GLY A 80 -0.04 3.45 -10.88
C GLY A 80 0.42 3.11 -9.46
N ALA A 81 1.16 4.02 -8.83
CA ALA A 81 1.59 3.91 -7.44
C ALA A 81 1.70 5.30 -6.77
N MET A 82 1.70 5.31 -5.45
CA MET A 82 2.05 6.44 -4.60
C MET A 82 3.36 6.11 -3.88
N GLN A 83 4.35 6.99 -4.03
CA GLN A 83 5.60 6.91 -3.27
C GLN A 83 5.44 7.67 -1.96
N MET A 84 5.77 7.04 -0.83
CA MET A 84 5.87 7.74 0.44
C MET A 84 7.07 7.28 1.25
N ILE A 85 7.49 8.17 2.15
CA ILE A 85 8.39 7.83 3.25
C ILE A 85 7.55 7.75 4.52
N ASP A 86 7.65 6.64 5.25
CA ASP A 86 7.05 6.46 6.57
C ASP A 86 8.13 6.22 7.60
N SER A 87 8.31 7.16 8.52
CA SER A 87 9.29 7.01 9.61
C SER A 87 10.74 6.78 9.13
N GLY A 88 11.06 7.25 7.92
CA GLY A 88 12.37 7.14 7.27
C GLY A 88 12.55 5.91 6.38
N GLU A 89 11.49 5.12 6.18
CA GLU A 89 11.49 3.93 5.34
C GLU A 89 10.69 4.21 4.06
N THR A 90 11.16 3.68 2.93
CA THR A 90 10.35 3.69 1.70
C THR A 90 9.15 2.77 1.91
N ASP A 91 7.96 3.34 1.77
CA ASP A 91 6.67 2.64 1.90
C ASP A 91 5.89 2.96 0.62
N THR A 92 5.88 2.04 -0.33
CA THR A 92 5.19 2.22 -1.61
C THR A 92 3.78 1.66 -1.52
N LYS A 93 2.81 2.41 -2.06
CA LYS A 93 1.45 1.89 -2.23
C LYS A 93 1.09 1.83 -3.69
N LEU A 94 0.88 0.63 -4.24
CA LEU A 94 0.31 0.51 -5.57
C LEU A 94 -1.12 1.05 -5.57
N ILE A 95 -1.56 1.57 -6.71
CA ILE A 95 -2.94 2.00 -6.91
C ILE A 95 -3.55 1.08 -7.95
N ALA A 96 -4.69 0.48 -7.60
CA ALA A 96 -5.39 -0.46 -8.45
C ALA A 96 -6.90 -0.18 -8.48
N VAL A 97 -7.56 -0.71 -9.50
CA VAL A 97 -9.04 -0.81 -9.59
C VAL A 97 -9.45 -2.27 -9.59
N HIS A 98 -10.68 -2.59 -9.18
CA HIS A 98 -11.17 -3.96 -9.22
C HIS A 98 -11.21 -4.47 -10.68
N HIS A 99 -10.60 -5.62 -10.96
CA HIS A 99 -10.42 -6.12 -12.33
C HIS A 99 -11.75 -6.42 -13.05
N ASP A 100 -12.74 -6.92 -12.32
CA ASP A 100 -14.04 -7.37 -12.87
C ASP A 100 -15.17 -6.35 -12.67
N ASP A 101 -14.86 -5.12 -12.26
CA ASP A 101 -15.88 -4.07 -12.15
C ASP A 101 -15.97 -3.27 -13.45
N TYR A 102 -16.96 -3.61 -14.28
CA TYR A 102 -17.20 -2.97 -15.58
C TYR A 102 -17.34 -1.43 -15.51
N ARG A 103 -17.70 -0.89 -14.34
CA ARG A 103 -17.82 0.57 -14.13
C ARG A 103 -16.46 1.26 -14.12
N LEU A 104 -15.36 0.49 -13.98
CA LEU A 104 -13.98 0.97 -13.89
C LEU A 104 -13.16 0.62 -15.15
N ASP A 105 -13.77 0.08 -16.20
CA ASP A 105 -13.09 -0.33 -17.43
C ASP A 105 -12.34 0.83 -18.11
N ASN A 106 -12.88 2.04 -18.03
CA ASN A 106 -12.29 3.24 -18.61
C ASN A 106 -11.12 3.82 -17.78
N ILE A 107 -10.87 3.30 -16.58
CA ILE A 107 -9.78 3.77 -15.73
C ILE A 107 -8.53 2.99 -16.09
N GLU A 108 -7.77 3.43 -17.08
CA GLU A 108 -6.58 2.73 -17.53
C GLU A 108 -5.32 3.18 -16.78
N SER A 109 -5.27 4.40 -16.28
CA SER A 109 -4.12 5.04 -15.65
C SER A 109 -4.52 5.96 -14.48
N LEU A 110 -3.54 6.49 -13.74
CA LEU A 110 -3.81 7.51 -12.71
C LEU A 110 -4.48 8.77 -13.24
N ALA A 111 -4.29 9.11 -14.52
CA ALA A 111 -4.92 10.29 -15.12
C ALA A 111 -6.44 10.13 -15.29
N ASP A 112 -6.92 8.88 -15.28
CA ASP A 112 -8.34 8.55 -15.42
C ASP A 112 -9.07 8.50 -14.06
N LEU A 113 -8.31 8.61 -12.95
CA LEU A 113 -8.88 8.68 -11.60
C LEU A 113 -9.34 10.12 -11.29
N PRO A 114 -10.38 10.28 -10.44
CA PRO A 114 -10.76 11.60 -9.95
C PRO A 114 -9.59 12.27 -9.23
N LYS A 115 -9.25 13.50 -9.61
CA LYS A 115 -8.13 14.24 -9.02
C LYS A 115 -8.34 14.44 -7.52
N GLU A 116 -9.57 14.72 -7.10
CA GLU A 116 -9.95 14.93 -5.71
C GLU A 116 -9.70 13.67 -4.87
N TRP A 117 -9.83 12.49 -5.48
CA TRP A 117 -9.50 11.24 -4.81
C TRP A 117 -8.00 11.13 -4.58
N LEU A 118 -7.16 11.39 -5.60
CA LEU A 118 -5.69 11.41 -5.45
C LEU A 118 -5.23 12.45 -4.41
N ASP A 119 -5.82 13.65 -4.42
CA ASP A 119 -5.54 14.70 -3.44
C ASP A 119 -5.91 14.23 -2.01
N SER A 120 -7.01 13.48 -1.86
CA SER A 120 -7.42 12.92 -0.55
C SER A 120 -6.47 11.82 -0.05
N ILE A 121 -5.93 11.02 -0.96
CA ILE A 121 -4.93 9.98 -0.67
C ILE A 121 -3.63 10.64 -0.17
N ASP A 122 -3.13 11.65 -0.90
CA ASP A 122 -1.96 12.42 -0.48
C ASP A 122 -2.17 13.03 0.91
N TYR A 123 -3.28 13.75 1.08
CA TYR A 123 -3.59 14.39 2.36
C TYR A 123 -3.65 13.38 3.51
N PHE A 124 -4.30 12.23 3.32
CA PHE A 124 -4.37 11.20 4.34
C PHE A 124 -2.96 10.70 4.72
N PHE A 125 -2.18 10.19 3.76
CA PHE A 125 -0.88 9.57 4.05
C PHE A 125 0.18 10.57 4.52
N SER A 126 0.09 11.83 4.12
CA SER A 126 0.94 12.91 4.61
C SER A 126 0.61 13.36 6.05
N ASN A 127 -0.57 13.03 6.59
CA ASN A 127 -1.03 13.63 7.86
C ASN A 127 -1.56 12.65 8.93
N TYR A 128 -1.99 11.43 8.57
CA TYR A 128 -2.68 10.52 9.51
C TYR A 128 -1.85 10.10 10.74
N LYS A 129 -0.52 10.27 10.69
CA LYS A 129 0.42 10.00 11.78
C LYS A 129 0.97 11.27 12.46
N ASN A 130 0.48 12.47 12.13
CA ASN A 130 0.96 13.73 12.72
C ASN A 130 0.82 13.78 14.25
N TRP A 131 -0.15 13.07 14.82
CA TRP A 131 -0.32 12.92 16.27
C TRP A 131 0.89 12.25 16.95
N LYS A 132 1.67 11.42 16.23
CA LYS A 132 2.94 10.85 16.74
C LYS A 132 4.04 11.91 16.69
N LYS A 133 4.24 12.46 15.50
CA LYS A 133 5.21 13.51 15.21
C LYS A 133 4.82 14.16 13.87
N PRO A 134 4.66 15.49 13.82
CA PRO A 134 4.36 16.17 12.57
C PRO A 134 5.43 15.88 11.49
N GLY A 135 4.98 15.51 10.29
CA GLY A 135 5.86 15.21 9.15
C GLY A 135 6.66 13.92 9.26
N ILE A 136 6.24 12.99 10.13
CA ILE A 136 6.83 11.64 10.20
C ILE A 136 6.55 10.80 8.95
N THR A 137 5.48 11.13 8.23
CA THR A 137 5.17 10.56 6.92
C THR A 137 5.16 11.65 5.86
N LYS A 138 5.54 11.29 4.64
CA LYS A 138 5.58 12.23 3.52
C LYS A 138 5.31 11.52 2.20
N VAL A 139 4.28 11.95 1.48
CA VAL A 139 4.08 11.55 0.09
C VAL A 139 5.08 12.29 -0.80
N LEU A 140 5.81 11.55 -1.64
CA LEU A 140 6.79 12.08 -2.58
C LEU A 140 6.19 12.34 -3.96
N GLY A 141 5.10 11.67 -4.29
CA GLY A 141 4.37 11.84 -5.53
C GLY A 141 3.74 10.54 -6.02
N PHE A 142 3.13 10.63 -7.21
CA PHE A 142 2.46 9.52 -7.85
C PHE A 142 3.23 9.08 -9.10
N GLN A 143 3.30 7.77 -9.32
CA GLN A 143 4.06 7.14 -10.39
C GLN A 143 3.16 6.35 -11.33
N ASN A 144 3.58 6.25 -12.59
CA ASN A 144 2.82 5.54 -13.62
C ASN A 144 2.87 4.01 -13.44
N GLN A 145 2.12 3.30 -14.29
CA GLN A 145 2.04 1.82 -14.26
C GLN A 145 3.39 1.13 -14.49
N GLU A 146 4.26 1.69 -15.31
CA GLU A 146 5.56 1.08 -15.61
C GLU A 146 6.46 1.09 -14.37
N TRP A 147 6.48 2.21 -13.65
CA TRP A 147 7.19 2.33 -12.39
C TRP A 147 6.59 1.39 -11.34
N ALA A 148 5.26 1.40 -11.18
CA ALA A 148 4.54 0.51 -10.27
C ALA A 148 4.82 -0.98 -10.54
N SER A 149 4.92 -1.35 -11.83
CA SER A 149 5.22 -2.72 -12.24
C SER A 149 6.66 -3.13 -11.92
N LYS A 150 7.61 -2.18 -11.95
CA LYS A 150 9.01 -2.44 -11.57
C LYS A 150 9.12 -2.61 -10.06
N GLU A 151 8.49 -1.74 -9.28
CA GLU A 151 8.49 -1.86 -7.81
C GLU A 151 7.87 -3.20 -7.38
N LEU A 152 6.75 -3.59 -7.99
CA LEU A 152 6.15 -4.91 -7.72
C LEU A 152 7.10 -6.08 -7.95
N GLU A 153 7.87 -6.07 -9.04
CA GLU A 153 8.83 -7.15 -9.30
C GLU A 153 10.01 -7.10 -8.34
N GLU A 154 10.48 -5.90 -7.98
CA GLU A 154 11.50 -5.72 -6.94
C GLU A 154 11.03 -6.29 -5.59
N CYS A 155 9.80 -5.99 -5.16
CA CYS A 155 9.23 -6.52 -3.91
C CYS A 155 9.04 -8.04 -3.93
N LYS A 156 8.74 -8.64 -5.09
CA LYS A 156 8.70 -10.11 -5.23
C LYS A 156 10.08 -10.72 -5.12
N GLU A 157 11.09 -10.13 -5.75
CA GLU A 157 12.47 -10.59 -5.62
C GLU A 157 12.98 -10.49 -4.18
N LEU A 158 12.60 -9.43 -3.46
CA LEU A 158 12.90 -9.28 -2.03
C LEU A 158 12.25 -10.39 -1.22
N PHE A 159 10.97 -10.70 -1.47
CA PHE A 159 10.26 -11.80 -0.82
C PHE A 159 10.95 -13.14 -1.06
N GLU A 160 11.31 -13.47 -2.31
CA GLU A 160 11.99 -14.72 -2.64
C GLU A 160 13.33 -14.89 -1.91
N LYS A 161 14.08 -13.79 -1.75
CA LYS A 161 15.42 -13.82 -1.16
C LYS A 161 15.41 -13.73 0.36
N TYR A 162 14.41 -13.07 0.96
CA TYR A 162 14.47 -12.63 2.35
C TYR A 162 13.21 -12.89 3.18
N SER A 163 12.19 -13.56 2.66
CA SER A 163 10.97 -13.93 3.41
C SER A 163 11.21 -14.79 4.65
N ASN A 164 12.40 -15.38 4.79
CA ASN A 164 12.80 -16.14 5.96
C ASN A 164 13.39 -15.29 7.09
N LEU A 165 13.66 -14.01 6.85
CA LEU A 165 14.11 -13.06 7.89
C LEU A 165 12.91 -12.50 8.63
N ASP A 166 13.08 -12.18 9.91
CA ASP A 166 12.12 -11.30 10.57
C ASP A 166 12.27 -9.86 10.05
N LYS A 167 11.24 -9.06 10.31
CA LYS A 167 11.14 -7.67 9.83
C LYS A 167 12.33 -6.81 10.25
N ASP A 168 12.75 -6.89 11.51
CA ASP A 168 13.83 -6.04 12.03
C ASP A 168 15.18 -6.42 11.40
N ASP A 169 15.45 -7.73 11.28
CA ASP A 169 16.63 -8.26 10.61
C ASP A 169 16.65 -7.92 9.10
N PHE A 170 15.49 -7.98 8.44
CA PHE A 170 15.33 -7.57 7.05
C PHE A 170 15.69 -6.08 6.87
N ILE A 171 15.06 -5.21 7.65
CA ILE A 171 15.27 -3.76 7.58
C ILE A 171 16.74 -3.41 7.87
N ALA A 172 17.33 -4.00 8.91
CA ALA A 172 18.73 -3.75 9.27
C ALA A 172 19.67 -4.14 8.11
N LYS A 173 19.41 -5.27 7.46
CA LYS A 173 20.18 -5.73 6.31
C LYS A 173 20.00 -4.85 5.08
N MET A 174 18.77 -4.42 4.80
CA MET A 174 18.49 -3.56 3.65
C MET A 174 19.04 -2.15 3.84
N LYS A 175 18.99 -1.57 5.05
CA LYS A 175 19.64 -0.28 5.35
C LYS A 175 21.13 -0.27 5.05
N LEU A 176 21.82 -1.39 5.25
CA LEU A 176 23.25 -1.53 4.93
C LEU A 176 23.51 -1.69 3.43
N LYS A 177 22.63 -2.39 2.70
CA LYS A 177 22.81 -2.70 1.27
C LYS A 177 22.29 -1.62 0.33
N HIS A 178 21.19 -0.99 0.73
CA HIS A 178 20.37 -0.07 -0.07
C HIS A 178 20.05 1.20 0.72
N PRO A 179 21.06 1.93 1.22
CA PRO A 179 20.82 3.13 2.03
C PRO A 179 19.98 4.19 1.31
N GLU A 180 19.93 4.18 -0.03
CA GLU A 180 19.08 5.06 -0.84
C GLU A 180 17.57 4.86 -0.64
N LYS A 181 17.14 3.70 -0.14
CA LYS A 181 15.73 3.39 0.16
C LYS A 181 15.33 3.82 1.59
N TYR A 182 16.25 4.37 2.38
CA TYR A 182 16.05 4.76 3.78
C TYR A 182 16.57 6.19 4.01
N VAL A 183 15.68 7.12 4.37
CA VAL A 183 15.96 8.57 4.42
C VAL A 183 15.70 9.17 5.79
#